data_AF-A0A971BPP5-F1
#
_entry.id   AF-A0A971BPP5-F1
#
_cell.length_a   1.000
_cell.length_b   1.000
_cell.length_c   1.000
_cell.angle_alpha   90.00
_cell.angle_beta   90.00
_cell.angle_gamma   90.00
#
_symmetry.space_group_name_H-M   'P 1'
#
loop_
_entity.id
_entity.type
_entity.pdbx_description
1 polymer ?
#
loop_
_entity_poly.entity_id
_entity_poly.type
_entity_poly.pdbx_seq_one_letter_code
_entity_poly.pdbx_strand_id
1 'polypeptide(L)'
;MADRVYRTTTFTTRQLVESIDRGDLALPDLQRPFVWPNSKVRDLLDSMYRGFPVGYLLLWATDAEPGARAIGDGPQRAAVARWLIVDGQQRLTSLFSMMTGREVVHDDYSTSRIRIAFRPRDGQFVVANASSDRNVEYIPDVTELWKKYRPTTRAFFARYEEARGELDDDTREAWEDAIDRVRDLQSFQFDVVELDPEVDEERVAEIFVRINSEGVKLNQSDFILTLMSVFWDEGRTQLEEFSRAAKLPSTSAASPFNWYLQPSPDQLL
;
A
#
# COMPACT_ATOMS: atom_id res chain seq x y z
N MET A 1 22.07 -22.55 19.53
CA MET A 1 21.74 -21.38 18.69
C MET A 1 20.26 -21.48 18.39
N ALA A 2 19.49 -20.39 18.47
CA ALA A 2 18.08 -20.46 18.09
C ALA A 2 17.98 -20.73 16.58
N ASP A 3 17.09 -21.63 16.17
CA ASP A 3 16.83 -21.87 14.76
C ASP A 3 16.25 -20.60 14.14
N ARG A 4 16.87 -20.17 13.03
CA ARG A 4 16.47 -18.96 12.32
C ARG A 4 15.29 -19.31 11.43
N VAL A 5 14.12 -18.76 11.74
CA VAL A 5 12.84 -18.99 11.03
C VAL A 5 12.54 -17.97 9.93
N TYR A 6 13.58 -17.33 9.40
CA TYR A 6 13.43 -16.28 8.40
C TYR A 6 14.66 -16.15 7.50
N ARG A 7 14.45 -15.68 6.28
CA ARG A 7 15.50 -15.26 5.35
C ARG A 7 15.37 -13.78 5.00
N THR A 8 16.45 -13.20 4.52
CA THR A 8 16.47 -11.82 4.01
C THR A 8 16.65 -11.86 2.51
N THR A 9 15.82 -11.12 1.80
CA THR A 9 15.83 -10.99 0.34
C THR A 9 15.55 -9.54 -0.05
N THR A 10 15.62 -9.23 -1.33
CA THR A 10 15.29 -7.90 -1.85
C THR A 10 14.28 -8.00 -2.97
N PHE A 11 13.30 -7.10 -2.99
CA PHE A 11 12.37 -6.96 -4.11
C PHE A 11 12.37 -5.54 -4.64
N THR A 12 12.27 -5.39 -5.96
CA THR A 12 12.03 -4.07 -6.56
C THR A 12 10.59 -3.63 -6.35
N THR A 13 10.34 -2.31 -6.34
CA THR A 13 8.97 -1.77 -6.27
C THR A 13 8.07 -2.36 -7.35
N ARG A 14 8.56 -2.51 -8.58
CA ARG A 14 7.84 -3.12 -9.69
C ARG A 14 7.44 -4.56 -9.38
N GLN A 15 8.37 -5.38 -8.90
CA GLN A 15 8.08 -6.76 -8.53
C GLN A 15 7.01 -6.85 -7.44
N LEU A 16 7.06 -5.98 -6.43
CA LEU A 16 6.06 -5.94 -5.36
C LEU A 16 4.68 -5.55 -5.91
N VAL A 17 4.60 -4.47 -6.69
CA VAL A 17 3.35 -4.00 -7.31
C VAL A 17 2.76 -5.06 -8.24
N GLU A 18 3.57 -5.70 -9.08
CA GLU A 18 3.11 -6.77 -9.96
C GLU A 18 2.68 -8.03 -9.19
N SER A 19 3.36 -8.37 -8.09
CA SER A 19 2.99 -9.51 -7.24
C SER A 19 1.65 -9.27 -6.53
N ILE A 20 1.37 -8.03 -6.15
CA ILE A 20 0.05 -7.62 -5.63
C ILE A 20 -1.01 -7.73 -6.73
N ASP A 21 -0.74 -7.20 -7.93
CA ASP A 21 -1.71 -7.21 -9.04
C ASP A 21 -2.05 -8.63 -9.52
N ARG A 22 -1.09 -9.56 -9.47
CA ARG A 22 -1.29 -10.99 -9.78
C ARG A 22 -1.94 -11.79 -8.64
N GLY A 23 -1.97 -11.25 -7.43
CA GLY A 23 -2.42 -11.97 -6.22
C GLY A 23 -1.39 -12.94 -5.63
N ASP A 24 -0.13 -12.89 -6.08
CA ASP A 24 0.98 -13.67 -5.49
C ASP A 24 1.35 -13.15 -4.10
N LEU A 25 1.24 -11.84 -3.91
CA LEU A 25 1.38 -11.18 -2.61
C LEU A 25 -0.01 -10.77 -2.15
N ALA A 26 -0.56 -11.51 -1.19
CA ALA A 26 -1.78 -11.11 -0.53
C ALA A 26 -1.47 -9.86 0.28
N LEU A 27 -2.20 -8.80 -0.07
CA LEU A 27 -2.53 -7.73 0.84
C LEU A 27 -3.87 -8.13 1.46
N PRO A 28 -3.90 -8.64 2.71
CA PRO A 28 -5.13 -8.94 3.45
C PRO A 28 -6.05 -7.71 3.58
N ASP A 29 -5.56 -6.55 3.15
CA ASP A 29 -6.02 -5.21 3.42
C ASP A 29 -6.67 -4.51 2.23
N LEU A 30 -7.17 -5.22 1.22
CA LEU A 30 -8.27 -4.62 0.44
C LEU A 30 -9.51 -4.34 1.34
N GLN A 31 -9.54 -4.91 2.55
CA GLN A 31 -10.57 -4.72 3.57
C GLN A 31 -10.12 -3.94 4.82
N ARG A 32 -8.84 -3.53 4.94
CA ARG A 32 -8.45 -2.59 5.99
C ARG A 32 -8.40 -1.18 5.47
N PRO A 33 -8.93 -0.22 6.24
CA PRO A 33 -8.90 1.14 5.79
C PRO A 33 -7.48 1.69 5.69
N PHE A 34 -7.22 2.40 4.60
CA PHE A 34 -5.99 3.13 4.39
C PHE A 34 -5.96 4.37 5.28
N VAL A 35 -5.12 4.32 6.32
CA VAL A 35 -5.03 5.35 7.38
C VAL A 35 -3.87 6.33 7.17
N TRP A 36 -3.03 6.13 6.14
CA TRP A 36 -1.95 7.05 5.85
C TRP A 36 -2.47 8.34 5.22
N PRO A 37 -2.15 9.53 5.78
CA PRO A 37 -2.43 10.77 5.07
C PRO A 37 -1.52 10.87 3.84
N ASN A 38 -1.99 11.55 2.79
CA ASN A 38 -1.23 11.75 1.55
C ASN A 38 0.16 12.36 1.78
N SER A 39 0.37 13.10 2.88
CA SER A 39 1.68 13.62 3.28
C SER A 39 2.69 12.51 3.60
N LYS A 40 2.29 11.41 4.25
CA LYS A 40 3.18 10.26 4.50
C LYS A 40 3.54 9.54 3.20
N VAL A 41 2.62 9.48 2.25
CA VAL A 41 2.89 8.91 0.92
C VAL A 41 3.92 9.76 0.17
N ARG A 42 3.78 11.09 0.22
CA ARG A 42 4.79 12.03 -0.28
C ARG A 42 6.15 11.82 0.39
N ASP A 43 6.20 11.66 1.71
CA ASP A 43 7.45 11.44 2.46
C ASP A 43 8.13 10.12 2.09
N LEU A 44 7.34 9.06 1.84
CA LEU A 44 7.85 7.78 1.35
C LEU A 44 8.55 7.97 -0.01
N LEU A 45 7.92 8.67 -0.96
CA LEU A 45 8.52 8.94 -2.26
C LEU A 45 9.75 9.83 -2.18
N ASP A 46 9.72 10.88 -1.35
CA ASP A 46 10.87 11.75 -1.14
C ASP A 46 12.05 10.96 -0.55
N SER A 47 11.79 10.05 0.39
CA SER A 47 12.80 9.14 0.95
C SER A 47 13.38 8.22 -0.12
N MET A 48 12.53 7.58 -0.94
CA MET A 48 12.98 6.71 -2.04
C MET A 48 13.79 7.49 -3.07
N TYR A 49 13.36 8.70 -3.43
CA TYR A 49 14.01 9.57 -4.41
C TYR A 49 15.38 10.06 -3.94
N ARG A 50 15.53 10.32 -2.64
CA ARG A 50 16.81 10.72 -2.01
C ARG A 50 17.72 9.53 -1.70
N GLY A 51 17.27 8.29 -1.88
CA GLY A 51 18.00 7.09 -1.50
C GLY A 51 18.11 6.89 0.01
N PHE A 52 17.16 7.42 0.77
CA PHE A 52 17.08 7.21 2.22
C PHE A 52 16.47 5.84 2.53
N PRO A 53 16.85 5.23 3.67
CA PRO A 53 16.25 3.97 4.09
C PRO A 53 14.75 4.15 4.36
N VAL A 54 13.93 3.29 3.75
CA VAL A 54 12.46 3.29 3.90
C VAL A 54 11.95 2.16 4.80
N GLY A 55 12.87 1.54 5.54
CA GLY A 55 12.61 0.35 6.37
C GLY A 55 12.49 -0.94 5.56
N TYR A 56 12.39 -2.07 6.26
CA TYR A 56 12.17 -3.37 5.64
C TYR A 56 10.68 -3.68 5.51
N LEU A 57 10.33 -4.64 4.67
CA LEU A 57 9.02 -5.29 4.63
C LEU A 57 9.12 -6.64 5.33
N LEU A 58 8.06 -7.05 6.04
CA LEU A 58 7.98 -8.37 6.63
C LEU A 58 6.91 -9.16 5.88
N LEU A 59 7.33 -10.25 5.23
CA LEU A 59 6.45 -11.16 4.50
C LEU A 59 6.48 -12.53 5.18
N TRP A 60 5.37 -13.23 5.13
CA TRP A 60 5.28 -14.64 5.50
C TRP A 60 5.05 -15.47 4.26
N ALA A 61 5.98 -16.38 3.95
CA ALA A 61 5.83 -17.31 2.84
C ALA A 61 4.77 -18.37 3.20
N THR A 62 3.98 -18.78 2.23
CA THR A 62 3.03 -19.88 2.39
C THR A 62 3.48 -21.07 1.53
N ASP A 63 2.99 -22.27 1.85
CA ASP A 63 3.19 -23.49 1.02
C ASP A 63 2.38 -23.46 -0.30
N ALA A 64 1.85 -22.31 -0.68
CA ALA A 64 1.05 -22.17 -1.88
C ALA A 64 1.90 -22.16 -3.15
N GLU A 65 1.60 -23.09 -4.06
CA GLU A 65 1.99 -22.97 -5.47
C GLU A 65 1.37 -21.69 -6.09
N PRO A 66 2.04 -21.03 -7.05
CA PRO A 66 1.48 -19.86 -7.73
C PRO A 66 0.09 -20.16 -8.31
N GLY A 67 -0.95 -19.47 -7.80
CA GLY A 67 -2.34 -19.69 -8.23
C GLY A 67 -3.01 -20.94 -7.63
N ALA A 68 -2.43 -21.56 -6.60
CA ALA A 68 -3.09 -22.59 -5.80
C ALA A 68 -4.43 -22.07 -5.28
N ARG A 69 -5.45 -22.92 -5.23
CA ARG A 69 -6.78 -22.58 -4.69
C ARG A 69 -6.97 -23.33 -3.38
N ALA A 70 -7.52 -22.68 -2.36
CA ALA A 70 -7.78 -23.31 -1.06
C ALA A 70 -8.64 -24.58 -1.23
N ILE A 71 -8.35 -25.62 -0.43
CA ILE A 71 -9.11 -26.88 -0.42
C ILE A 71 -10.30 -26.73 0.56
N GLY A 72 -11.52 -26.68 0.02
CA GLY A 72 -12.80 -26.63 0.75
C GLY A 72 -14.01 -26.53 -0.18
N ASP A 73 -15.17 -27.07 0.22
CA ASP A 73 -16.39 -27.24 -0.59
C ASP A 73 -17.26 -25.96 -0.70
N GLY A 74 -16.67 -24.81 -1.05
CA GLY A 74 -17.36 -23.51 -1.18
C GLY A 74 -17.27 -22.87 -2.58
N PRO A 75 -18.28 -22.08 -3.03
CA PRO A 75 -18.36 -21.56 -4.40
C PRO A 75 -17.49 -20.32 -4.70
N GLN A 76 -16.74 -19.79 -3.73
CA GLN A 76 -15.76 -18.70 -3.94
C GLN A 76 -14.38 -19.17 -3.51
N ARG A 77 -13.63 -19.72 -4.46
CA ARG A 77 -12.25 -20.20 -4.24
C ARG A 77 -11.29 -19.02 -4.33
N ALA A 78 -10.77 -18.53 -3.20
CA ALA A 78 -9.66 -17.57 -3.17
C ALA A 78 -8.36 -18.27 -3.65
N ALA A 79 -7.54 -17.54 -4.41
CA ALA A 79 -6.17 -17.97 -4.71
C ALA A 79 -5.35 -17.89 -3.41
N VAL A 80 -4.62 -18.94 -3.07
CA VAL A 80 -3.70 -18.96 -1.95
C VAL A 80 -2.47 -18.18 -2.39
N ALA A 81 -2.27 -17.01 -1.79
CA ALA A 81 -1.14 -16.15 -2.11
C ALA A 81 0.16 -16.78 -1.59
N ARG A 82 1.24 -16.64 -2.36
CA ARG A 82 2.59 -17.12 -2.02
C ARG A 82 3.19 -16.37 -0.84
N TRP A 83 2.90 -15.09 -0.72
CA TRP A 83 3.33 -14.26 0.40
C TRP A 83 2.17 -13.53 1.03
N LEU A 84 2.16 -13.51 2.36
CA LEU A 84 1.29 -12.68 3.18
C LEU A 84 2.09 -11.50 3.72
N ILE A 85 1.58 -10.27 3.55
CA ILE A 85 2.21 -9.14 4.21
C ILE A 85 1.91 -9.16 5.70
N VAL A 86 2.97 -9.07 6.49
CA VAL A 86 2.90 -9.00 7.95
C VAL A 86 3.19 -7.56 8.40
N ASP A 87 4.17 -6.88 7.80
CA ASP A 87 4.44 -5.45 8.03
C ASP A 87 4.84 -4.73 6.74
N GLY A 88 4.54 -3.43 6.66
CA GLY A 88 4.77 -2.57 5.50
C GLY A 88 3.57 -2.43 4.57
N GLN A 89 2.40 -2.91 5.01
CA GLN A 89 1.14 -2.83 4.31
C GLN A 89 0.83 -1.43 3.76
N GLN A 90 0.81 -0.40 4.62
CA GLN A 90 0.45 0.97 4.19
C GLN A 90 1.45 1.51 3.15
N ARG A 91 2.73 1.12 3.23
CA ARG A 91 3.76 1.45 2.23
C ARG A 91 3.44 0.78 0.89
N LEU A 92 3.19 -0.53 0.90
CA LEU A 92 2.86 -1.27 -0.32
C LEU A 92 1.55 -0.81 -0.96
N THR A 93 0.49 -0.61 -0.18
CA THR A 93 -0.80 -0.08 -0.68
C THR A 93 -0.62 1.30 -1.31
N SER A 94 0.18 2.18 -0.70
CA SER A 94 0.51 3.49 -1.27
C SER A 94 1.20 3.37 -2.63
N LEU A 95 2.24 2.52 -2.72
CA LEU A 95 3.00 2.32 -3.96
C LEU A 95 2.14 1.67 -5.05
N PHE A 96 1.34 0.68 -4.68
CA PHE A 96 0.40 0.03 -5.58
C PHE A 96 -0.63 1.02 -6.13
N SER A 97 -1.31 1.78 -5.26
CA SER A 97 -2.29 2.80 -5.66
C SER A 97 -1.65 3.83 -6.59
N MET A 98 -0.47 4.34 -6.26
CA MET A 98 0.19 5.37 -7.06
C MET A 98 0.70 4.86 -8.40
N MET A 99 1.31 3.67 -8.46
CA MET A 99 1.85 3.16 -9.73
C MET A 99 0.77 2.64 -10.67
N THR A 100 -0.34 2.12 -10.13
CA THR A 100 -1.48 1.65 -10.92
C THR A 100 -2.52 2.75 -11.18
N GLY A 101 -2.52 3.81 -10.38
CA GLY A 101 -3.55 4.85 -10.33
C GLY A 101 -4.91 4.36 -9.83
N ARG A 102 -4.95 3.24 -9.09
CA ARG A 102 -6.18 2.73 -8.44
C ARG A 102 -6.47 3.55 -7.18
N GLU A 103 -7.75 3.72 -6.88
CA GLU A 103 -8.20 4.42 -5.69
C GLU A 103 -7.99 3.55 -4.43
N VAL A 104 -7.83 4.21 -3.28
CA VAL A 104 -7.76 3.57 -1.96
C VAL A 104 -9.03 3.86 -1.18
N VAL A 105 -9.43 2.90 -0.33
CA VAL A 105 -10.55 3.06 0.60
C VAL A 105 -9.98 3.43 1.97
N HIS A 106 -10.43 4.54 2.52
CA HIS A 106 -10.04 5.07 3.83
C HIS A 106 -10.90 4.49 4.98
N ASP A 107 -10.58 4.87 6.21
CA ASP A 107 -11.27 4.44 7.46
C ASP A 107 -12.67 4.97 7.61
N ASP A 108 -12.95 6.09 6.98
CA ASP A 108 -14.29 6.64 6.82
C ASP A 108 -15.07 6.02 5.64
N TYR A 109 -14.55 4.95 5.01
CA TYR A 109 -15.06 4.32 3.80
C TYR A 109 -15.10 5.25 2.57
N SER A 110 -14.46 6.41 2.65
CA SER A 110 -14.28 7.26 1.47
C SER A 110 -13.28 6.61 0.52
N THR A 111 -13.56 6.71 -0.77
CA THR A 111 -12.65 6.27 -1.81
C THR A 111 -11.97 7.50 -2.39
N SER A 112 -10.64 7.51 -2.43
CA SER A 112 -9.90 8.61 -3.03
C SER A 112 -8.67 8.14 -3.80
N ARG A 113 -8.30 8.90 -4.83
CA ARG A 113 -7.05 8.71 -5.55
C ARG A 113 -5.94 9.55 -4.91
N ILE A 114 -4.85 8.90 -4.53
CA ILE A 114 -3.65 9.59 -4.05
C ILE A 114 -2.96 10.26 -5.24
N ARG A 115 -2.87 11.59 -5.22
CA ARG A 115 -2.16 12.39 -6.22
C ARG A 115 -0.99 13.13 -5.59
N ILE A 116 0.21 12.84 -6.06
CA ILE A 116 1.44 13.54 -5.67
C ILE A 116 1.99 14.26 -6.91
N ALA A 117 2.27 15.55 -6.76
CA ALA A 117 2.91 16.35 -7.77
C ALA A 117 4.42 16.43 -7.53
N PHE A 118 5.20 16.58 -8.59
CA PHE A 118 6.66 16.62 -8.56
C PHE A 118 7.20 17.84 -9.30
N ARG A 119 8.17 18.54 -8.71
CA ARG A 119 8.88 19.66 -9.33
C ARG A 119 10.30 19.22 -9.74
N PRO A 120 10.61 19.14 -11.04
CA PRO A 120 11.94 18.73 -11.50
C PRO A 120 13.09 19.66 -11.07
N ARG A 121 12.80 20.96 -10.93
CA ARG A 121 13.78 22.00 -10.57
C ARG A 121 14.57 21.70 -9.30
N ASP A 122 13.91 21.22 -8.26
CA ASP A 122 14.47 21.01 -6.92
C ASP A 122 14.22 19.59 -6.39
N GLY A 123 13.58 18.73 -7.20
CA GLY A 123 13.21 17.37 -6.82
C GLY A 123 12.11 17.30 -5.76
N GLN A 124 11.30 18.36 -5.60
CA GLN A 124 10.30 18.43 -4.54
C GLN A 124 9.02 17.66 -4.90
N PHE A 125 8.59 16.78 -4.00
CA PHE A 125 7.25 16.19 -4.01
C PHE A 125 6.28 17.00 -3.14
N VAL A 126 5.04 17.17 -3.60
CA VAL A 126 3.95 17.77 -2.82
C VAL A 126 2.66 16.99 -3.01
N VAL A 127 1.79 16.98 -2.00
CA VAL A 127 0.41 16.47 -2.17
C VAL A 127 -0.30 17.39 -3.16
N ALA A 128 -0.83 16.82 -4.24
CA ALA A 128 -1.43 17.60 -5.31
C ALA A 128 -2.68 18.34 -4.82
N ASN A 129 -2.79 19.60 -5.20
CA ASN A 129 -3.91 20.48 -4.90
C ASN A 129 -4.08 21.53 -6.01
N ALA A 130 -5.07 22.41 -5.90
CA ALA A 130 -5.34 23.44 -6.90
C ALA A 130 -4.15 24.39 -7.16
N SER A 131 -3.27 24.59 -6.17
CA SER A 131 -2.07 25.43 -6.31
C SER A 131 -0.98 24.71 -7.10
N SER A 132 -0.69 23.44 -6.79
CA SER A 132 0.28 22.66 -7.56
C SER A 132 -0.20 22.39 -8.99
N ASP A 133 -1.50 22.15 -9.18
CA ASP A 133 -2.09 21.86 -10.51
C ASP A 133 -2.00 23.06 -11.46
N ARG A 134 -2.08 24.29 -10.94
CA ARG A 134 -1.94 25.53 -11.71
C ARG A 134 -0.49 25.96 -11.91
N ASN A 135 0.45 25.37 -11.17
CA ASN A 135 1.85 25.74 -11.25
C ASN A 135 2.55 24.92 -12.34
N VAL A 136 3.00 25.62 -13.39
CA VAL A 136 3.67 25.03 -14.56
C VAL A 136 4.96 24.30 -14.21
N GLU A 137 5.62 24.64 -13.09
CA GLU A 137 6.83 23.96 -12.60
C GLU A 137 6.56 22.54 -12.08
N TYR A 138 5.31 22.17 -11.82
CA TYR A 138 4.97 20.85 -11.30
C TYR A 138 4.39 19.92 -12.35
N ILE A 139 4.87 18.68 -12.39
CA ILE A 139 4.13 17.55 -12.96
C ILE A 139 2.99 17.22 -11.97
N PRO A 140 1.70 17.41 -12.33
CA PRO A 140 0.60 17.38 -11.36
C PRO A 140 0.29 16.00 -10.76
N ASP A 141 0.77 14.94 -11.40
CA ASP A 141 0.57 13.57 -10.96
C ASP A 141 1.72 12.68 -11.47
N VAL A 142 2.58 12.24 -10.55
CA VAL A 142 3.70 11.34 -10.87
C VAL A 142 3.23 9.97 -11.38
N THR A 143 1.98 9.57 -11.14
CA THR A 143 1.39 8.34 -11.70
C THR A 143 1.56 8.28 -13.23
N GLU A 144 1.41 9.43 -13.89
CA GLU A 144 1.48 9.53 -15.34
C GLU A 144 2.89 9.32 -15.90
N LEU A 145 3.93 9.44 -15.05
CA LEU A 145 5.31 9.11 -15.42
C LEU A 145 5.53 7.60 -15.52
N TRP A 146 4.80 6.79 -14.76
CA TRP A 146 4.85 5.33 -14.86
C TRP A 146 3.92 4.75 -15.93
N LYS A 147 2.81 5.45 -16.23
CA LYS A 147 1.85 5.02 -17.27
C LYS A 147 2.23 5.48 -18.67
N LYS A 148 2.60 6.76 -18.81
CA LYS A 148 2.78 7.44 -20.11
C LYS A 148 4.00 8.36 -20.08
N TYR A 149 5.15 7.82 -19.69
CA TYR A 149 6.40 8.54 -19.49
C TYR A 149 6.71 9.60 -20.58
N ARG A 150 6.81 9.18 -21.85
CA ARG A 150 7.20 10.08 -22.96
C ARG A 150 6.19 11.21 -23.20
N PRO A 151 4.87 10.93 -23.37
CA PRO A 151 3.86 11.98 -23.48
C PRO A 151 3.84 12.95 -22.30
N THR A 152 3.91 12.43 -21.07
CA THR A 152 3.84 13.25 -19.85
C THR A 152 5.03 14.22 -19.77
N THR A 153 6.24 13.72 -20.04
CA THR A 153 7.47 14.54 -20.02
C THR A 153 7.42 15.62 -21.09
N ARG A 154 7.03 15.27 -22.33
CA ARG A 154 6.87 16.25 -23.43
C ARG A 154 5.84 17.32 -23.11
N ALA A 155 4.68 16.93 -22.57
CA ALA A 155 3.62 17.86 -22.20
C ALA A 155 4.05 18.81 -21.08
N PHE A 156 4.86 18.32 -20.12
CA PHE A 156 5.41 19.14 -19.06
C PHE A 156 6.33 20.25 -19.62
N PHE A 157 7.32 19.90 -20.44
CA PHE A 157 8.24 20.88 -21.02
C PHE A 157 7.51 21.88 -21.92
N ALA A 158 6.62 21.42 -22.80
CA ALA A 158 5.85 22.31 -23.68
C ALA A 158 5.04 23.35 -22.88
N ARG A 159 4.36 22.92 -21.82
CA ARG A 159 3.59 23.82 -20.94
C ARG A 159 4.48 24.78 -20.16
N TYR A 160 5.66 24.33 -19.73
CA TYR A 160 6.61 25.18 -19.02
C TYR A 160 7.18 26.26 -19.95
N GLU A 161 7.62 25.88 -21.14
CA GLU A 161 8.23 26.77 -22.13
C GLU A 161 7.23 27.80 -22.66
N GLU A 162 5.97 27.42 -22.86
CA GLU A 162 4.89 28.34 -23.23
C GLU A 162 4.68 29.44 -22.16
N ALA A 163 4.84 29.11 -20.88
CA ALA A 163 4.59 30.02 -19.77
C ALA A 163 5.82 30.82 -19.31
N ARG A 164 7.03 30.28 -19.47
CA ARG A 164 8.27 30.82 -18.88
C ARG A 164 9.39 31.08 -19.89
N GLY A 165 9.22 30.66 -21.13
CA GLY A 165 10.26 30.72 -22.16
C GLY A 165 11.10 29.43 -22.22
N GLU A 166 11.92 29.35 -23.25
CA GLU A 166 12.80 28.21 -23.52
C GLU A 166 13.82 28.02 -22.39
N LEU A 167 14.03 26.76 -21.99
CA LEU A 167 15.10 26.37 -21.08
C LEU A 167 16.40 26.23 -21.86
N ASP A 168 17.52 26.61 -21.25
CA ASP A 168 18.83 26.21 -21.76
C ASP A 168 19.00 24.68 -21.69
N ASP A 169 19.86 24.16 -22.57
CA ASP A 169 20.07 22.72 -22.74
C ASP A 169 20.50 22.05 -21.43
N ASP A 170 21.39 22.67 -20.66
CA ASP A 170 21.90 22.13 -19.39
C ASP A 170 20.77 22.00 -18.34
N THR A 171 19.94 23.04 -18.20
CA THR A 171 18.81 23.02 -17.27
C THR A 171 17.76 22.00 -17.71
N ARG A 172 17.51 21.89 -19.01
CA ARG A 172 16.58 20.89 -19.55
C ARG A 172 17.05 19.47 -19.24
N GLU A 173 18.32 19.16 -19.51
CA GLU A 173 18.91 17.85 -19.24
C GLU A 173 18.82 17.51 -17.74
N ALA A 174 19.16 18.45 -16.85
CA ALA A 174 19.04 18.25 -15.42
C ALA A 174 17.59 17.96 -14.95
N TRP A 175 16.60 18.58 -15.60
CA TRP A 175 15.19 18.33 -15.29
C TRP A 175 14.71 17.00 -15.87
N GLU A 176 15.18 16.61 -17.05
CA GLU A 176 14.93 15.28 -17.63
C GLU A 176 15.50 14.18 -16.72
N ASP A 177 16.73 14.33 -16.24
CA ASP A 177 17.34 13.42 -15.25
C ASP A 177 16.53 13.35 -13.95
N ALA A 178 16.05 14.50 -13.46
CA ALA A 178 15.23 14.54 -12.26
C ALA A 178 13.91 13.78 -12.44
N ILE A 179 13.28 13.86 -13.62
CA ILE A 179 12.07 13.12 -14.00
C ILE A 179 12.37 11.62 -14.17
N ASP A 180 13.52 11.28 -14.75
CA ASP A 180 13.98 9.89 -14.91
C ASP A 180 14.16 9.20 -13.58
N ARG A 181 14.75 9.88 -12.59
CA ARG A 181 14.83 9.36 -11.22
C ARG A 181 13.46 9.04 -10.61
N VAL A 182 12.40 9.80 -10.93
CA VAL A 182 11.03 9.48 -10.47
C VAL A 182 10.50 8.23 -11.17
N ARG A 183 10.72 8.10 -12.48
CA ARG A 183 10.36 6.88 -13.23
C ARG A 183 11.07 5.65 -12.63
N ASP A 184 12.35 5.80 -12.32
CA ASP A 184 13.22 4.72 -11.86
C ASP A 184 12.93 4.28 -10.41
N LEU A 185 12.03 4.96 -9.68
CA LEU A 185 11.48 4.49 -8.41
C LEU A 185 10.79 3.12 -8.52
N GLN A 186 10.38 2.71 -9.74
CA GLN A 186 9.92 1.34 -10.00
C GLN A 186 10.99 0.27 -9.75
N SER A 187 12.26 0.64 -9.83
CA SER A 187 13.40 -0.23 -9.62
C SER A 187 14.02 -0.10 -8.22
N PHE A 188 13.47 0.77 -7.37
CA PHE A 188 13.91 0.91 -5.97
C PHE A 188 13.82 -0.44 -5.25
N GLN A 189 14.87 -0.80 -4.51
CA GLN A 189 14.97 -2.08 -3.81
C GLN A 189 14.48 -1.96 -2.37
N PHE A 190 13.52 -2.78 -2.00
CA PHE A 190 13.08 -2.99 -0.63
C PHE A 190 13.83 -4.16 -0.02
N ASP A 191 14.38 -3.96 1.16
CA ASP A 191 14.82 -5.04 2.02
C ASP A 191 13.60 -5.78 2.56
N VAL A 192 13.60 -7.09 2.41
CA VAL A 192 12.48 -7.94 2.81
C VAL A 192 12.96 -9.04 3.73
N VAL A 193 12.32 -9.12 4.89
CA VAL A 193 12.41 -10.25 5.80
C VAL A 193 11.27 -11.19 5.46
N GLU A 194 11.61 -12.40 5.04
CA GLU A 194 10.64 -13.43 4.67
C GLU A 194 10.66 -14.52 5.74
N LEU A 195 9.54 -14.70 6.44
CA LEU A 195 9.33 -15.78 7.40
C LEU A 195 9.09 -17.09 6.65
N ASP A 196 9.67 -18.17 7.17
CA ASP A 196 9.57 -19.50 6.56
C ASP A 196 8.12 -20.00 6.60
N PRO A 197 7.69 -20.82 5.61
CA PRO A 197 6.32 -21.35 5.56
C PRO A 197 6.02 -22.34 6.70
N GLU A 198 7.06 -22.94 7.30
CA GLU A 198 6.94 -23.82 8.45
C GLU A 198 6.59 -23.09 9.75
N VAL A 199 6.65 -21.75 9.76
CA VAL A 199 6.29 -20.94 10.93
C VAL A 199 4.77 -20.90 11.06
N ASP A 200 4.26 -21.39 12.18
CA ASP A 200 2.83 -21.32 12.47
C ASP A 200 2.32 -19.90 12.70
N GLU A 201 1.00 -19.73 12.56
CA GLU A 201 0.30 -18.46 12.68
C GLU A 201 0.54 -17.78 14.03
N GLU A 202 0.52 -18.53 15.13
CA GLU A 202 0.74 -17.99 16.48
C GLU A 202 2.13 -17.37 16.61
N ARG A 203 3.14 -18.02 16.03
CA ARG A 203 4.52 -17.55 16.05
C ARG A 203 4.72 -16.34 15.14
N VAL A 204 4.08 -16.30 13.97
CA VAL A 204 4.08 -15.10 13.11
C VAL A 204 3.43 -13.93 13.84
N ALA A 205 2.32 -14.13 14.55
CA ALA A 205 1.65 -13.12 15.36
C ALA A 205 2.58 -12.56 16.44
N GLU A 206 3.32 -13.43 17.13
CA GLU A 206 4.28 -13.02 18.15
C GLU A 206 5.43 -12.20 17.55
N ILE A 207 5.98 -12.63 16.42
CA ILE A 207 7.03 -11.91 15.69
C ILE A 207 6.52 -10.52 15.27
N PHE A 208 5.31 -10.47 14.72
CA PHE A 208 4.66 -9.22 14.31
C PHE A 208 4.53 -8.24 15.47
N VAL A 209 3.94 -8.65 16.60
CA VAL A 209 3.75 -7.79 17.77
C VAL A 209 5.09 -7.28 18.32
N ARG A 210 6.12 -8.14 18.35
CA ARG A 210 7.46 -7.76 18.81
C ARG A 210 8.10 -6.71 17.89
N ILE A 211 7.96 -6.87 16.58
CA ILE A 211 8.49 -5.95 15.57
C ILE A 211 7.70 -4.63 15.54
N ASN A 212 6.38 -4.69 15.66
CA ASN A 212 5.48 -3.54 15.59
C ASN A 212 5.56 -2.63 16.85
N SER A 213 6.33 -3.03 17.86
CA SER A 213 6.41 -2.41 19.18
C SER A 213 6.92 -0.95 19.22
N GLU A 214 7.53 -0.45 18.14
CA GLU A 214 8.01 0.95 18.02
C GLU A 214 7.03 1.89 17.26
N GLY A 215 5.87 1.40 16.80
CA GLY A 215 4.87 2.15 16.03
C GLY A 215 3.50 2.32 16.73
N VAL A 216 2.45 2.59 15.93
CA VAL A 216 1.05 2.39 16.40
C VAL A 216 0.91 0.90 16.64
N LYS A 217 0.88 0.49 17.92
CA LYS A 217 0.82 -0.91 18.33
C LYS A 217 -0.39 -1.60 17.68
N LEU A 218 -0.16 -2.35 16.62
CA LEU A 218 -1.14 -3.32 16.14
C LEU A 218 -1.25 -4.43 17.17
N ASN A 219 -2.49 -4.81 17.51
CA ASN A 219 -2.78 -5.80 18.54
C ASN A 219 -2.88 -7.21 17.91
N GLN A 220 -2.83 -8.28 18.72
CA GLN A 220 -2.91 -9.66 18.20
C GLN A 220 -4.22 -9.90 17.42
N SER A 221 -5.30 -9.24 17.85
CA SER A 221 -6.59 -9.24 17.18
C SER A 221 -6.48 -8.73 15.74
N ASP A 222 -5.68 -7.70 15.47
CA ASP A 222 -5.39 -7.26 14.11
C ASP A 222 -4.75 -8.41 13.32
N PHE A 223 -3.70 -9.05 13.80
CA PHE A 223 -3.10 -10.14 13.04
C PHE A 223 -4.08 -11.31 12.77
N ILE A 224 -4.95 -11.65 13.72
CA ILE A 224 -6.00 -12.65 13.52
C ILE A 224 -7.00 -12.20 12.44
N LEU A 225 -7.44 -10.94 12.44
CA LEU A 225 -8.32 -10.41 11.39
C LEU A 225 -7.65 -10.47 10.01
N THR A 226 -6.34 -10.24 9.94
CA THR A 226 -5.54 -10.38 8.71
C THR A 226 -5.57 -11.82 8.19
N LEU A 227 -5.39 -12.82 9.07
CA LEU A 227 -5.51 -14.23 8.72
C LEU A 227 -6.93 -14.60 8.28
N MET A 228 -7.95 -14.08 8.97
CA MET A 228 -9.35 -14.30 8.58
C MET A 228 -9.63 -13.75 7.18
N SER A 229 -9.16 -12.56 6.79
CA SER A 229 -9.34 -12.05 5.43
C SER A 229 -8.73 -12.94 4.34
N VAL A 230 -7.72 -13.75 4.68
CA VAL A 230 -6.99 -14.61 3.74
C VAL A 230 -7.59 -16.01 3.68
N PHE A 231 -7.86 -16.59 4.85
CA PHE A 231 -8.25 -17.99 5.00
C PHE A 231 -9.74 -18.18 5.29
N TRP A 232 -10.45 -17.15 5.74
CA TRP A 232 -11.87 -17.20 6.11
C TRP A 232 -12.60 -15.85 5.90
N ASP A 233 -12.61 -15.37 4.66
CA ASP A 233 -13.19 -14.08 4.25
C ASP A 233 -14.66 -13.90 4.72
N GLU A 234 -15.43 -14.99 4.69
CA GLU A 234 -16.82 -14.99 5.17
C GLU A 234 -16.92 -14.66 6.67
N GLY A 235 -16.06 -15.26 7.51
CA GLY A 235 -16.04 -14.98 8.94
C GLY A 235 -15.60 -13.54 9.25
N ARG A 236 -14.63 -13.03 8.49
CA ARG A 236 -14.21 -11.61 8.57
C ARG A 236 -15.37 -10.68 8.25
N THR A 237 -16.05 -10.94 7.13
CA THR A 237 -17.19 -10.15 6.66
C THR A 237 -18.30 -10.13 7.71
N GLN A 238 -18.63 -11.28 8.32
CA GLN A 238 -19.64 -11.37 9.38
C GLN A 238 -19.29 -10.53 10.61
N LEU A 239 -18.01 -10.53 11.03
CA LEU A 239 -17.53 -9.70 12.15
C LEU A 239 -17.63 -8.19 11.85
N GLU A 240 -17.27 -7.78 10.63
CA GLU A 240 -17.40 -6.39 10.20
C GLU A 240 -18.86 -5.94 10.12
N GLU A 241 -19.70 -6.77 9.50
CA GLU A 241 -21.12 -6.49 9.37
C GLU A 241 -21.81 -6.38 10.73
N PHE A 242 -21.49 -7.28 11.67
CA PHE A 242 -21.98 -7.19 13.03
C PHE A 242 -21.53 -5.91 13.73
N SER A 243 -20.23 -5.58 13.66
CA SER A 243 -19.66 -4.37 14.26
C SER A 243 -20.29 -3.09 13.68
N ARG A 244 -20.54 -3.07 12.37
CA ARG A 244 -21.22 -1.97 11.67
C ARG A 244 -22.69 -1.86 12.09
N ALA A 245 -23.41 -2.98 12.13
CA ALA A 245 -24.81 -3.02 12.51
C ALA A 245 -25.03 -2.66 13.99
N ALA A 246 -24.07 -2.97 14.87
CA ALA A 246 -24.11 -2.60 16.28
C ALA A 246 -24.05 -1.06 16.51
N LYS A 247 -23.56 -0.31 15.53
CA LYS A 247 -23.43 1.17 15.57
C LYS A 247 -24.58 1.90 14.88
N LEU A 248 -25.35 1.22 14.02
CA LEU A 248 -26.40 1.80 13.20
C LEU A 248 -27.80 1.35 13.66
N PRO A 249 -28.66 2.26 14.14
CA PRO A 249 -30.03 1.91 14.53
C PRO A 249 -30.85 1.50 13.30
N SER A 250 -31.65 0.44 13.45
CA SER A 250 -32.61 -0.01 12.43
C SER A 250 -34.04 0.25 12.90
N THR A 251 -34.88 0.72 11.99
CA THR A 251 -36.33 0.91 12.21
C THR A 251 -37.19 -0.12 11.49
N SER A 252 -36.60 -0.94 10.62
CA SER A 252 -37.30 -1.92 9.77
C SER A 252 -37.18 -3.36 10.25
N ALA A 253 -36.17 -3.69 11.06
CA ALA A 253 -35.94 -5.03 11.57
C ALA A 253 -35.18 -5.00 12.92
N ALA A 254 -35.21 -6.12 13.64
CA ALA A 254 -34.36 -6.32 14.81
C ALA A 254 -32.88 -6.19 14.41
N SER A 255 -32.12 -5.43 15.19
CA SER A 255 -30.72 -5.08 14.92
C SER A 255 -29.87 -5.31 16.17
N PRO A 256 -28.58 -5.68 16.03
CA PRO A 256 -27.62 -5.72 17.14
C PRO A 256 -27.24 -4.33 17.68
N PHE A 257 -27.86 -3.25 17.17
CA PHE A 257 -27.62 -1.88 17.61
C PHE A 257 -27.68 -1.73 19.13
N ASN A 258 -26.64 -1.10 19.69
CA ASN A 258 -26.54 -0.87 21.13
C ASN A 258 -25.94 0.52 21.43
N TRP A 259 -26.62 1.28 22.29
CA TRP A 259 -26.19 2.62 22.69
C TRP A 259 -24.93 2.64 23.57
N TYR A 260 -24.66 1.55 24.27
CA TYR A 260 -23.57 1.43 25.25
C TYR A 260 -22.38 0.63 24.72
N LEU A 261 -22.62 -0.31 23.82
CA LEU A 261 -21.61 -1.21 23.27
C LEU A 261 -21.52 -1.02 21.75
N GLN A 262 -20.43 -0.43 21.30
CA GLN A 262 -20.15 -0.20 19.88
C GLN A 262 -18.88 -0.94 19.48
N PRO A 263 -18.91 -2.28 19.46
CA PRO A 263 -17.71 -3.09 19.29
C PRO A 263 -17.05 -2.79 17.94
N SER A 264 -15.73 -2.78 17.95
CA SER A 264 -14.92 -2.94 16.74
C SER A 264 -14.58 -4.41 16.52
N PRO A 265 -14.30 -4.85 15.28
CA PRO A 265 -14.07 -6.27 15.00
C PRO A 265 -12.94 -6.92 15.81
N ASP A 266 -11.92 -6.15 16.19
CA ASP A 266 -10.80 -6.60 17.03
C ASP A 266 -11.21 -6.94 18.47
N GLN A 267 -12.32 -6.35 18.96
CA GLN A 267 -12.87 -6.59 20.29
C GLN A 267 -13.79 -7.83 20.36
N LEU A 268 -14.06 -8.45 19.21
CA LEU A 268 -14.93 -9.62 19.06
C LEU A 268 -14.14 -10.93 18.92
N LEU A 269 -12.81 -10.85 19.00
CA LEU A 269 -11.86 -11.96 18.93
C LEU A 269 -11.36 -12.37 20.31
#